data_AF-A0AAJ6F871-F1
#
_entry.id   AF-A0AAJ6F871-F1
#
_cell.length_a   1.000
_cell.length_b   1.000
_cell.length_c   1.000
_cell.angle_alpha   90.00
_cell.angle_beta   90.00
_cell.angle_gamma   90.00
#
_symmetry.space_group_name_H-M   'P 1'
#
loop_
_entity.id
_entity.type
_entity.pdbx_description
1 polymer ?
#
loop_
_entity_poly.entity_id
_entity_poly.type
_entity_poly.pdbx_seq_one_letter_code
_entity_poly.pdbx_strand_id
1 'polypeptide(L)'
;MFQQAMDNKINEIRRKISALRTEMTLVEAAIREQVNRDLDCSEASYRLMAMRAEVAELIVRWKAAGGGDHLPTVRERLSRSHGDRPAVKTKLDKGKPRPGHLNVRA
;
A
#
# COMPACT_ATOMS: atom_id res chain seq x y z
N MET A 1 3.70 -16.71 11.02
CA MET A 1 3.78 -15.51 11.90
C MET A 1 4.81 -14.48 11.41
N PHE A 2 5.97 -14.89 10.88
CA PHE A 2 7.01 -13.97 10.37
C PHE A 2 6.58 -13.06 9.21
N GLN A 3 5.67 -13.51 8.33
CA GLN A 3 5.19 -12.70 7.19
C GLN A 3 4.46 -11.42 7.63
N GLN A 4 3.57 -11.50 8.64
CA GLN A 4 2.82 -10.34 9.14
C GLN A 4 3.74 -9.31 9.83
N ALA A 5 4.79 -9.77 10.51
CA ALA A 5 5.77 -8.88 11.14
C ALA A 5 6.62 -8.13 10.09
N MET A 6 7.01 -8.80 9.01
CA MET A 6 7.74 -8.19 7.89
C MET A 6 6.89 -7.16 7.15
N ASP A 7 5.63 -7.48 6.86
CA ASP A 7 4.70 -6.55 6.21
C ASP A 7 4.48 -5.28 7.06
N ASN A 8 4.40 -5.42 8.39
CA ASN A 8 4.30 -4.27 9.31
C ASN A 8 5.54 -3.37 9.28
N LYS A 9 6.74 -3.97 9.25
CA LYS A 9 8.02 -3.24 9.17
C LYS A 9 8.15 -2.47 7.86
N ILE A 10 7.79 -3.08 6.72
CA ILE A 10 7.78 -2.42 5.40
C ILE A 10 6.82 -1.22 5.40
N ASN A 11 5.62 -1.39 5.97
CA ASN A 11 4.62 -0.32 6.06
C ASN A 11 5.06 0.84 6.97
N GLU A 12 5.80 0.54 8.04
CA GLU A 12 6.38 1.57 8.91
C GLU A 12 7.46 2.38 8.17
N ILE A 13 8.37 1.71 7.46
CA ILE A 13 9.40 2.39 6.67
C ILE A 13 8.76 3.29 5.61
N ARG A 14 7.72 2.79 4.91
CA ARG A 14 6.97 3.60 3.94
C ARG A 14 6.36 4.86 4.59
N ARG A 15 5.73 4.71 5.77
CA ARG A 15 5.16 5.85 6.50
C ARG A 15 6.22 6.88 6.87
N LYS A 16 7.39 6.44 7.36
CA LYS A 16 8.52 7.33 7.70
C LYS A 16 9.05 8.07 6.46
N ILE A 17 9.24 7.38 5.34
CA ILE A 17 9.64 8.00 4.07
C ILE A 17 8.63 9.06 3.63
N SER A 18 7.32 8.76 3.71
CA SER A 18 6.28 9.73 3.36
C SER A 18 6.31 10.96 4.26
N ALA A 19 6.41 10.78 5.58
CA ALA A 19 6.47 11.88 6.54
C ALA A 19 7.68 12.79 6.29
N LEU A 20 8.89 12.20 6.16
CA LEU A 20 10.11 12.96 5.87
C LEU A 20 10.01 13.74 4.56
N ARG A 21 9.42 13.15 3.51
CA ARG A 21 9.22 13.88 2.24
C ARG A 21 8.29 15.08 2.40
N THR A 22 7.23 14.96 3.20
CA THR A 22 6.36 16.09 3.50
C THR A 22 7.11 17.19 4.26
N GLU A 23 7.90 16.83 5.27
CA GLU A 23 8.72 17.78 6.02
C GLU A 23 9.80 18.44 5.15
N MET A 24 10.44 17.68 4.26
CA MET A 24 11.40 18.21 3.30
C MET A 24 10.79 19.29 2.42
N THR A 25 9.55 19.11 1.93
CA THR A 25 8.85 20.12 1.13
C THR A 25 8.67 21.43 1.92
N LEU A 26 8.39 21.35 3.22
CA LEU A 26 8.27 22.54 4.07
C LEU A 26 9.62 23.25 4.25
N VAL A 27 10.70 22.50 4.46
CA VAL A 27 12.05 23.07 4.57
C VAL A 27 12.49 23.68 3.23
N GLU A 28 12.20 23.05 2.10
CA GLU A 28 12.46 23.61 0.77
C GLU A 28 11.71 24.92 0.54
N ALA A 29 10.47 25.04 1.01
CA ALA A 29 9.71 26.29 0.97
C ALA A 29 10.36 27.38 1.85
N ALA A 30 10.83 27.03 3.04
CA ALA A 30 11.53 27.97 3.93
C ALA A 30 12.86 28.46 3.33
N ILE A 31 13.64 27.57 2.68
CA ILE A 31 14.86 27.96 1.97
C ILE A 31 14.53 28.95 0.85
N ARG A 32 13.47 28.69 0.07
CA ARG A 32 13.03 29.63 -1.00
C ARG A 32 12.64 30.98 -0.43
N GLU A 33 11.95 31.03 0.71
CA GLU A 33 11.59 32.27 1.40
C GLU A 33 12.82 33.04 1.89
N GLN A 34 13.81 32.35 2.48
CA GLN A 34 15.06 32.95 2.93
C GLN A 34 15.86 33.54 1.76
N VAL A 35 16.00 32.78 0.66
CA VAL A 35 16.68 33.25 -0.56
C VAL A 35 15.97 34.46 -1.16
N ASN A 36 14.63 34.46 -1.24
CA ASN A 36 13.87 35.59 -1.75
C ASN A 36 13.98 36.87 -0.90
N ARG A 37 14.47 36.75 0.34
CA ARG A 37 14.70 37.86 1.26
C ARG A 37 16.19 38.16 1.48
N ASP A 38 17.07 37.53 0.70
CA ASP A 38 18.52 37.63 0.85
C ASP A 38 19.02 37.29 2.27
N LEU A 39 18.34 36.36 2.94
CA LEU A 39 18.71 35.83 4.25
C LEU A 39 19.60 34.59 4.14
N ASP A 40 20.40 34.32 5.16
CA ASP A 40 21.16 33.07 5.25
C ASP A 40 20.22 31.86 5.33
N CYS A 41 20.47 30.87 4.47
CA CYS A 41 19.74 29.61 4.41
C CYS A 41 20.61 28.39 4.71
N SER A 42 21.83 28.59 5.20
CA SER A 42 22.80 27.53 5.49
C SER A 42 22.22 26.46 6.42
N GLU A 43 21.62 26.84 7.55
CA GLU A 43 21.01 25.92 8.52
C GLU A 43 19.86 25.10 7.92
N ALA A 44 18.93 25.77 7.23
CA ALA A 44 17.81 25.09 6.58
C ALA A 44 18.29 24.11 5.49
N SER A 45 19.36 24.47 4.78
CA SER A 45 19.99 23.62 3.77
C SER A 45 20.67 22.40 4.40
N TYR A 46 21.39 22.56 5.52
CA TYR A 46 21.97 21.44 6.26
C TYR A 46 20.89 20.49 6.76
N ARG A 47 19.78 21.01 7.29
CA ARG A 47 18.64 20.20 7.72
C ARG A 47 18.03 19.43 6.55
N LEU A 48 17.86 20.07 5.39
CA LEU A 48 17.36 19.40 4.19
C LEU A 48 18.29 18.27 3.74
N MET A 49 19.60 18.48 3.77
CA MET A 49 20.58 17.43 3.43
C MET A 49 20.52 16.25 4.41
N ALA A 50 20.38 16.52 5.71
CA ALA A 50 20.24 15.47 6.72
C ALA A 50 18.98 14.61 6.48
N MET A 51 17.83 15.24 6.21
CA MET A 51 16.61 14.51 5.88
C MET A 51 16.74 13.70 4.58
N ARG A 52 17.45 14.23 3.57
CA ARG A 52 17.74 13.47 2.33
C ARG A 52 18.58 12.23 2.60
N ALA A 53 19.58 12.33 3.48
CA ALA A 53 20.39 11.19 3.89
C ALA A 53 19.56 10.14 4.63
N GLU A 54 18.66 10.56 5.54
CA GLU A 54 17.75 9.66 6.25
C GLU A 54 16.79 8.93 5.29
N VAL A 55 16.20 9.65 4.31
CA VAL A 55 15.36 9.03 3.29
C VAL A 55 16.14 7.99 2.47
N ALA A 56 17.39 8.29 2.10
CA ALA A 56 18.24 7.35 1.37
C ALA A 56 18.49 6.07 2.19
N GLU A 57 18.78 6.21 3.48
CA GLU A 57 18.96 5.08 4.39
C GLU A 57 17.69 4.24 4.54
N LEU A 58 16.53 4.90 4.72
CA LEU A 58 15.24 4.23 4.79
C LEU A 58 14.91 3.47 3.50
N ILE A 59 15.27 4.00 2.33
CA ILE A 59 15.09 3.30 1.05
C ILE A 59 15.96 2.04 0.99
N VAL A 60 17.21 2.09 1.44
CA VAL A 60 18.09 0.91 1.51
C VAL A 60 17.50 -0.13 2.46
N ARG A 61 17.06 0.28 3.66
CA ARG A 61 16.40 -0.60 4.64
C ARG A 61 15.10 -1.19 4.10
N TRP A 62 14.31 -0.41 3.36
CA TRP A 62 13.07 -0.84 2.72
C TRP A 62 13.35 -1.92 1.66
N LYS A 63 14.36 -1.73 0.82
CA LYS A 63 14.81 -2.74 -0.16
C LYS A 63 15.28 -4.02 0.53
N ALA A 64 16.11 -3.90 1.57
CA ALA A 64 16.61 -5.03 2.35
C ALA A 64 15.50 -5.81 3.07
N ALA A 65 14.38 -5.14 3.40
CA ALA A 65 13.21 -5.77 3.99
C ALA A 65 12.28 -6.47 2.98
N GLY A 66 12.64 -6.51 1.69
CA GLY A 66 11.80 -7.12 0.64
C GLY A 66 10.77 -6.16 0.05
N GLY A 67 10.88 -4.85 0.28
CA GLY A 67 9.98 -3.84 -0.27
C GLY A 67 10.02 -3.72 -1.80
N GLY A 68 11.11 -4.21 -2.43
CA GLY A 68 11.24 -4.29 -3.88
C GLY A 68 10.61 -5.53 -4.52
N ASP A 69 10.29 -6.55 -3.72
CA ASP A 69 9.60 -7.74 -4.20
C ASP A 69 8.10 -7.45 -4.32
N HIS A 70 7.44 -8.05 -5.30
CA HIS A 70 6.03 -7.81 -5.61
C HIS A 70 5.14 -7.99 -4.37
N LEU A 71 4.73 -6.88 -3.75
CA LEU A 71 3.77 -6.90 -2.65
C LEU A 71 2.42 -7.36 -3.22
N PRO A 72 1.86 -8.50 -2.76
CA PRO A 72 0.57 -8.95 -3.26
C PRO A 72 -0.47 -7.86 -2.98
N THR A 73 -1.16 -7.45 -4.04
CA THR A 73 -2.23 -6.46 -4.02
C THR A 73 -3.32 -6.85 -3.01
N VAL A 74 -4.12 -5.89 -2.56
CA VAL A 74 -5.26 -6.16 -1.66
C VAL A 74 -6.15 -7.27 -2.22
N ARG A 75 -6.32 -7.30 -3.55
CA ARG A 75 -7.05 -8.34 -4.28
C ARG A 75 -6.38 -9.72 -4.16
N GLU A 76 -5.06 -9.82 -4.33
CA GLU A 76 -4.32 -11.08 -4.18
C GLU A 76 -4.28 -11.58 -2.73
N ARG A 77 -4.28 -10.66 -1.76
CA ARG A 77 -4.41 -10.99 -0.35
C ARG A 77 -5.79 -11.55 -0.02
N LEU A 78 -6.84 -10.91 -0.53
CA LEU A 78 -8.24 -11.35 -0.38
C LEU A 78 -8.50 -12.68 -1.08
N SER A 79 -7.96 -12.89 -2.29
CA SER A 79 -8.16 -14.14 -3.04
C SER A 79 -7.49 -15.34 -2.37
N ARG A 80 -6.30 -15.18 -1.78
CA ARG A 80 -5.66 -16.24 -0.98
C ARG A 80 -6.50 -16.61 0.25
N SER A 81 -7.09 -15.65 0.96
CA SER A 81 -7.97 -15.93 2.09
C SER A 81 -9.30 -16.61 1.70
N HIS A 82 -9.77 -16.43 0.47
CA HIS A 82 -10.96 -17.14 -0.03
C HIS A 82 -10.66 -18.55 -0.56
N GLY A 83 -9.40 -18.86 -0.90
CA GLY A 83 -8.99 -20.19 -1.38
C GLY A 83 -8.96 -21.27 -0.30
N ASP A 84 -8.81 -20.89 0.98
CA ASP A 84 -8.77 -21.81 2.13
C ASP A 84 -10.15 -22.14 2.73
N ARG A 85 -11.22 -21.54 2.21
CA ARG A 85 -12.58 -21.92 2.64
C ARG A 85 -12.95 -23.20 1.87
N PRO A 86 -13.16 -24.36 2.53
CA PRO A 86 -13.60 -25.54 1.83
C PRO A 86 -14.94 -25.21 1.17
N ALA A 87 -14.94 -25.18 -0.16
CA ALA A 87 -16.15 -25.01 -0.93
C ALA A 87 -17.07 -26.20 -0.61
N VAL A 88 -18.06 -25.96 0.25
CA VAL A 88 -19.19 -26.88 0.42
C VAL A 88 -19.92 -26.87 -0.92
N LYS A 89 -19.62 -27.86 -1.75
CA LYS A 89 -20.32 -28.13 -3.00
C LYS A 89 -21.66 -28.76 -2.60
N THR A 90 -22.66 -27.93 -2.35
CA THR A 90 -24.05 -28.42 -2.33
C THR A 90 -24.39 -28.82 -3.77
N LYS A 91 -24.36 -30.14 -3.99
CA LYS A 91 -24.82 -30.74 -5.25
C LYS A 91 -26.29 -30.35 -5.44
N LEU A 92 -26.57 -29.66 -6.54
CA LEU A 92 -27.93 -29.40 -7.01
C LEU A 92 -28.51 -30.72 -7.51
N ASP A 93 -29.38 -31.33 -6.71
CA ASP A 93 -30.05 -32.56 -7.06
C ASP A 93 -31.20 -32.32 -8.05
N LYS A 94 -31.42 -33.32 -8.88
CA LYS A 94 -32.09 -33.29 -10.17
C LYS A 94 -33.47 -33.91 -9.99
N GLY A 95 -34.52 -33.11 -10.00
CA GLY A 95 -35.90 -33.62 -9.87
C GLY A 95 -36.89 -32.85 -10.73
N LYS A 96 -37.35 -33.47 -11.81
CA LYS A 96 -38.54 -33.08 -12.58
C LYS A 96 -39.58 -34.20 -12.39
N PRO A 97 -40.88 -33.91 -12.24
CA PRO A 97 -41.78 -33.94 -13.41
C PRO A 97 -42.87 -32.83 -13.44
N ARG A 98 -43.41 -32.57 -14.64
CA ARG A 98 -44.65 -31.78 -14.91
C ARG A 98 -45.88 -32.70 -14.79
N PRO A 99 -47.10 -32.18 -14.57
CA PRO A 99 -48.00 -31.76 -15.68
C PRO A 99 -48.73 -30.43 -15.34
N GLY A 100 -49.04 -29.50 -16.24
CA GLY A 100 -49.91 -29.62 -17.40
C GLY A 100 -51.07 -28.61 -17.22
N HIS A 101 -51.10 -27.54 -18.01
CA HIS A 101 -52.36 -26.87 -18.38
C HIS A 101 -52.18 -26.10 -19.70
N LEU A 102 -52.91 -26.55 -20.71
CA LEU A 102 -53.26 -25.83 -21.93
C LEU A 102 -54.23 -24.68 -21.49
N ASN A 103 -54.41 -23.55 -22.17
CA ASN A 103 -54.68 -23.44 -23.59
C ASN A 103 -54.81 -21.96 -24.04
N VAL A 104 -54.70 -21.80 -25.37
CA VAL A 104 -55.24 -20.78 -26.29
C VAL A 104 -54.86 -19.31 -26.17
N ARG A 105 -54.33 -18.85 -27.30
CA ARG A 105 -54.21 -17.48 -27.80
C ARG A 105 -55.35 -17.25 -28.80
N ALA A 106 -56.06 -16.14 -28.68
CA ALA A 106 -56.78 -15.46 -29.76
C ALA A 106 -56.77 -13.96 -29.45
#